data_AF-A0A4Z2FTR6-F1
#
_entry.id   AF-A0A4Z2FTR6-F1
#
_cell.length_a   1.000
_cell.length_b   1.000
_cell.length_c   1.000
_cell.angle_alpha   90.00
_cell.angle_beta   90.00
_cell.angle_gamma   90.00
#
_symmetry.space_group_name_H-M   'P 1'
#
loop_
_entity.id
_entity.type
_entity.pdbx_description
1 polymer ?
#
loop_
_entity_poly.entity_id
_entity_poly.type
_entity_poly.pdbx_seq_one_letter_code
_entity_poly.pdbx_strand_id
1 'polypeptide(L)'
;MTCLFLFTDPKTFASDFSSGYLIGEVLHKYQLQNDFSMFMKKDTSISRLNNFTRVEPTLRLLGISFDTNAAQEVMEEKQGAATRLLYQLYVSLEKKKKAEISGTLMELMQPAANVGLHKKEHDFYSDRLHQGVKRDAELKLQNISQHYEEKCQQLSDRLGMTLPLQQKRQLGVQDEKRLKNIEKTVQTEIAKFETRRKLLPYGLASLSSGQPPSGDFSQGFEVPGSGAKLTLQSNSKYIQDIRQRLEEKAAAREQKEKRQDRFLVEQLKAQEAQEEAQREEQLVKRLTRQTQQEQRLATQLLQVRVQKDVLRKNRLFREQQYKQRRERDFQEALEREAVR
;
A
#
# COMPACT_ATOMS: atom_id res chain seq x y z
N MET A 1 -13.06 29.85 -40.88
CA MET A 1 -13.65 28.90 -41.87
C MET A 1 -14.80 29.54 -42.65
N THR A 2 -15.76 30.20 -42.02
CA THR A 2 -16.89 30.86 -42.70
C THR A 2 -16.50 31.96 -43.72
N CYS A 3 -15.42 32.72 -43.53
CA CYS A 3 -14.95 33.68 -44.56
C CYS A 3 -14.19 33.04 -45.74
N LEU A 4 -13.61 31.85 -45.60
CA LEU A 4 -12.89 31.18 -46.71
C LEU A 4 -13.84 30.42 -47.65
N PHE A 5 -14.95 29.93 -47.11
CA PHE A 5 -16.02 29.30 -47.89
C PHE A 5 -16.85 30.30 -48.72
N LEU A 6 -16.77 31.60 -48.44
CA LEU A 6 -17.51 32.64 -49.18
C LEU A 6 -16.79 33.16 -50.43
N PHE A 7 -15.54 32.74 -50.68
CA PHE A 7 -14.70 33.29 -51.74
C PHE A 7 -14.26 32.26 -52.80
N THR A 8 -14.66 30.99 -52.65
CA THR A 8 -14.26 29.91 -53.56
C THR A 8 -15.48 29.43 -54.33
N ASP A 9 -15.36 29.39 -55.66
CA ASP A 9 -16.41 28.82 -56.50
C ASP A 9 -16.49 27.30 -56.24
N PRO A 10 -17.69 26.71 -56.13
CA PRO A 10 -17.84 25.29 -55.85
C PRO A 10 -17.22 24.39 -56.95
N LYS A 11 -16.93 24.95 -58.13
CA LYS A 11 -16.25 24.26 -59.23
C LYS A 11 -14.72 24.29 -59.14
N THR A 12 -14.12 25.28 -58.47
CA THR A 12 -12.66 25.42 -58.32
C THR A 12 -12.15 24.96 -56.96
N PHE A 13 -13.06 24.63 -56.04
CA PHE A 13 -12.74 24.23 -54.67
C PHE A 13 -11.68 23.13 -54.56
N ALA A 14 -11.75 22.08 -55.38
CA ALA A 14 -10.72 21.03 -55.34
C ALA A 14 -9.33 21.57 -55.73
N SER A 15 -9.28 22.48 -56.70
CA SER A 15 -8.05 23.07 -57.23
C SER A 15 -7.45 24.11 -56.29
N ASP A 16 -8.27 24.92 -55.64
CA ASP A 16 -7.80 25.94 -54.69
C ASP A 16 -7.06 25.30 -53.50
N PHE A 17 -7.51 24.12 -53.07
CA PHE A 17 -6.94 23.38 -51.95
C PHE A 17 -5.90 22.32 -52.36
N SER A 18 -5.74 22.00 -53.65
CA SER A 18 -4.75 21.03 -54.14
C SER A 18 -3.30 21.49 -53.95
N SER A 19 -3.09 22.80 -53.81
CA SER A 19 -1.79 23.40 -53.47
C SER A 19 -1.31 23.11 -52.03
N GLY A 20 -2.22 22.76 -51.12
CA GLY A 20 -1.96 22.62 -49.68
C GLY A 20 -1.68 23.94 -48.94
N TYR A 21 -1.50 25.05 -49.66
CA TYR A 21 -1.16 26.36 -49.09
C TYR A 21 -2.31 26.92 -48.23
N LEU A 22 -3.54 26.85 -48.72
CA LEU A 22 -4.72 27.32 -47.99
C LEU A 22 -4.97 26.52 -46.70
N ILE A 23 -4.65 25.22 -46.70
CA ILE A 23 -4.73 24.37 -45.50
C ILE A 23 -3.71 24.86 -44.47
N GLY A 24 -2.47 25.12 -44.91
CA GLY A 24 -1.44 25.73 -44.06
C GLY A 24 -1.86 27.08 -43.50
N GLU A 25 -2.48 27.94 -44.31
CA GLU A 25 -2.94 29.27 -43.89
C GLU A 25 -4.04 29.17 -42.82
N VAL A 26 -4.97 28.24 -43.00
CA VAL A 26 -5.98 27.93 -41.97
C VAL A 26 -5.29 27.52 -40.67
N LEU A 27 -4.39 26.55 -40.71
CA LEU A 27 -3.72 26.05 -39.50
C LEU A 27 -2.89 27.15 -38.82
N HIS A 28 -2.24 28.01 -39.58
CA HIS A 28 -1.51 29.18 -39.08
C HIS A 28 -2.44 30.18 -38.38
N LYS A 29 -3.62 30.46 -38.94
CA LYS A 29 -4.63 31.35 -38.30
C LYS A 29 -5.12 30.82 -36.94
N TYR A 30 -5.12 29.50 -36.75
CA TYR A 30 -5.44 28.85 -35.48
C TYR A 30 -4.20 28.63 -34.58
N GLN A 31 -3.05 29.23 -34.92
CA GLN A 31 -1.77 29.10 -34.18
C GLN A 31 -1.29 27.65 -34.04
N LEU A 32 -1.70 26.77 -34.97
CA LEU A 32 -1.31 25.36 -34.98
C LEU A 32 -0.08 25.07 -35.83
N GLN A 33 0.31 26.03 -36.66
CA GLN A 33 1.41 25.89 -37.61
C GLN A 33 2.27 27.14 -37.58
N ASN A 34 3.47 27.04 -37.00
CA ASN A 34 4.38 28.17 -36.81
C ASN A 34 5.35 28.36 -38.00
N ASP A 35 5.54 27.33 -38.82
CA ASP A 35 6.46 27.31 -39.95
C ASP A 35 5.80 27.69 -41.28
N PHE A 36 4.68 28.43 -41.23
CA PHE A 36 3.93 28.86 -42.42
C PHE A 36 4.77 29.69 -43.40
N SER A 37 5.83 30.36 -42.94
CA SER A 37 6.79 31.08 -43.79
C SER A 37 7.50 30.17 -44.81
N MET A 38 7.58 28.86 -44.54
CA MET A 38 8.21 27.86 -45.43
C MET A 38 7.23 27.29 -46.46
N PHE A 39 5.96 27.72 -46.44
CA PHE A 39 4.95 27.28 -47.40
C PHE A 39 5.09 28.04 -48.71
N MET A 40 4.92 27.32 -49.82
CA MET A 40 5.03 27.90 -51.16
C MET A 40 3.64 28.02 -51.78
N LYS A 41 3.27 29.23 -52.23
CA LYS A 41 2.00 29.46 -52.94
C LYS A 41 2.01 28.96 -54.40
N LYS A 42 3.19 28.60 -54.92
CA LYS A 42 3.35 28.12 -56.30
C LYS A 42 2.67 26.77 -56.47
N ASP A 43 2.01 26.60 -57.60
CA ASP A 43 1.36 25.35 -57.94
C ASP A 43 2.30 24.40 -58.71
N THR A 44 3.31 23.91 -58.01
CA THR A 44 4.25 22.90 -58.55
C THR A 44 4.17 21.63 -57.72
N SER A 45 4.44 20.47 -58.32
CA SER A 45 4.43 19.18 -57.61
C SER A 45 5.32 19.19 -56.36
N ILE A 46 6.49 19.82 -56.44
CA ILE A 46 7.43 19.99 -55.32
C ILE A 46 6.85 20.90 -54.24
N SER A 47 6.22 22.02 -54.62
CA SER A 47 5.56 22.93 -53.68
C SER A 47 4.38 22.26 -52.96
N ARG A 48 3.53 21.53 -53.70
CA ARG A 48 2.43 20.73 -53.14
C ARG A 48 2.96 19.73 -52.11
N LEU A 49 3.98 18.95 -52.49
CA LEU A 49 4.59 17.97 -51.60
C LEU A 49 5.17 18.60 -50.33
N ASN A 50 5.93 19.69 -50.45
CA ASN A 50 6.46 20.41 -49.28
C ASN A 50 5.34 20.93 -48.36
N ASN A 51 4.28 21.50 -48.93
CA ASN A 51 3.15 21.99 -48.17
C ASN A 51 2.42 20.85 -47.44
N PHE A 52 2.16 19.71 -48.12
CA PHE A 52 1.46 18.57 -47.53
C PHE A 52 2.28 17.84 -46.45
N THR A 53 3.58 17.65 -46.65
CA THR A 53 4.48 17.08 -45.65
C THR A 53 4.55 17.93 -44.39
N ARG A 54 4.41 19.26 -44.51
CA ARG A 54 4.40 20.17 -43.36
C ARG A 54 3.09 20.18 -42.60
N VAL A 55 1.94 20.04 -43.26
CA VAL A 55 0.64 19.99 -42.57
C VAL A 55 0.34 18.63 -41.94
N GLU A 56 0.95 17.54 -42.43
CA GLU A 56 0.71 16.17 -41.96
C GLU A 56 0.87 16.00 -40.43
N PRO A 57 1.97 16.44 -39.78
CA PRO A 57 2.13 16.29 -38.33
C PRO A 57 1.03 17.01 -37.54
N THR A 58 0.64 18.20 -38.02
CA THR A 58 -0.37 19.04 -37.38
C THR A 58 -1.78 18.45 -37.53
N LEU A 59 -2.09 17.87 -38.70
CA LEU A 59 -3.35 17.16 -38.92
C LEU A 59 -3.44 15.87 -38.08
N ARG A 60 -2.34 15.12 -37.98
CA ARG A 60 -2.24 13.93 -37.11
C ARG A 60 -2.47 14.29 -35.64
N LEU A 61 -1.92 15.40 -35.17
CA LEU A 61 -2.13 15.90 -33.81
C LEU A 61 -3.61 16.28 -33.54
N LEU A 62 -4.32 16.75 -34.56
CA LEU A 62 -5.76 17.01 -34.51
C LEU A 62 -6.63 15.76 -34.63
N GLY A 63 -6.01 14.57 -34.66
CA GLY A 63 -6.70 13.28 -34.76
C GLY A 63 -7.24 12.97 -36.15
N ILE A 64 -6.71 13.63 -37.19
CA ILE A 64 -7.09 13.40 -38.58
C ILE A 64 -6.05 12.46 -39.20
N SER A 65 -6.51 11.31 -39.70
CA SER A 65 -5.67 10.37 -40.43
C SER A 65 -5.34 10.94 -41.81
N PHE A 66 -4.20 11.60 -41.92
CA PHE A 66 -3.70 12.14 -43.19
C PHE A 66 -2.46 11.37 -43.62
N ASP A 67 -2.68 10.41 -44.52
CA ASP A 67 -1.62 9.54 -45.06
C ASP A 67 -1.17 10.01 -46.44
N THR A 68 -0.04 9.48 -46.91
CA THR A 68 0.51 9.78 -48.25
C THR A 68 -0.50 9.59 -49.38
N ASN A 69 -1.32 8.53 -49.30
CA ASN A 69 -2.40 8.27 -50.27
C ASN A 69 -3.49 9.34 -50.22
N ALA A 70 -3.89 9.78 -49.02
CA ALA A 70 -4.88 10.84 -48.86
C ALA A 70 -4.36 12.19 -49.35
N ALA A 71 -3.06 12.47 -49.13
CA ALA A 71 -2.40 13.65 -49.67
C ALA A 71 -2.39 13.62 -51.20
N GLN A 72 -2.07 12.47 -51.80
CA GLN A 72 -2.09 12.30 -53.25
C GLN A 72 -3.50 12.48 -53.83
N GLU A 73 -4.54 11.95 -53.20
CA GLU A 73 -5.93 12.16 -53.63
C GLU A 73 -6.32 13.65 -53.65
N VAL A 74 -5.83 14.44 -52.70
CA VAL A 74 -6.07 15.90 -52.66
C VAL A 74 -5.22 16.62 -53.70
N MET A 75 -3.96 16.21 -53.89
CA MET A 75 -3.07 16.76 -54.91
C MET A 75 -3.58 16.53 -56.34
N GLU A 76 -4.22 15.39 -56.60
CA GLU A 76 -4.81 15.02 -57.89
C GLU A 76 -6.23 15.59 -58.10
N GLU A 77 -6.71 16.43 -57.19
CA GLU A 77 -8.03 17.09 -57.28
C GLU A 77 -9.19 16.08 -57.38
N LYS A 78 -9.02 14.91 -56.75
CA LYS A 78 -10.04 13.86 -56.75
C LYS A 78 -11.32 14.39 -56.10
N GLN A 79 -12.44 14.18 -56.79
CA GLN A 79 -13.75 14.68 -56.36
C GLN A 79 -14.07 14.25 -54.92
N GLY A 80 -14.34 15.24 -54.06
CA GLY A 80 -14.68 15.05 -52.64
C GLY A 80 -13.50 14.82 -51.69
N ALA A 81 -12.26 14.62 -52.16
CA ALA A 81 -11.11 14.41 -51.28
C ALA A 81 -10.82 15.65 -50.42
N ALA A 82 -10.68 16.83 -51.05
CA ALA A 82 -10.48 18.10 -50.36
C ALA A 82 -11.64 18.45 -49.41
N THR A 83 -12.87 18.21 -49.83
CA THR A 83 -14.08 18.48 -49.04
C THR A 83 -14.14 17.63 -47.77
N ARG A 84 -13.85 16.32 -47.88
CA ARG A 84 -13.79 15.42 -46.72
C ARG A 84 -12.74 15.86 -45.72
N LEU A 85 -11.54 16.19 -46.20
CA LEU A 85 -10.44 16.64 -45.36
C LEU A 85 -10.77 17.95 -44.64
N LEU A 86 -11.35 18.92 -45.34
CA LEU A 86 -11.73 20.20 -44.76
C LEU A 86 -12.87 20.08 -43.77
N TYR A 87 -13.84 19.19 -44.01
CA TYR A 87 -14.89 18.88 -43.05
C TYR A 87 -14.33 18.25 -41.78
N GLN A 88 -13.43 17.27 -41.91
CA GLN A 88 -12.72 16.69 -40.76
C GLN A 88 -11.93 17.73 -39.98
N LEU A 89 -11.21 18.61 -40.70
CA LEU A 89 -10.48 19.72 -40.11
C LEU A 89 -11.42 20.68 -39.37
N TYR A 90 -12.56 21.04 -39.95
CA TYR A 90 -13.56 21.88 -39.30
C TYR A 90 -14.06 21.29 -37.97
N VAL A 91 -14.45 20.01 -37.98
CA VAL A 91 -14.94 19.32 -36.77
C VAL A 91 -13.85 19.23 -35.70
N SER A 92 -12.62 18.91 -36.08
CA SER A 92 -11.49 18.85 -35.14
C SER A 92 -11.15 20.22 -34.57
N LEU A 93 -11.18 21.29 -35.38
CA LEU A 93 -10.94 22.65 -34.91
C LEU A 93 -12.08 23.16 -34.02
N GLU A 94 -13.33 22.81 -34.28
CA GLU A 94 -14.45 23.15 -33.37
C GLU A 94 -14.34 22.44 -32.03
N LYS A 95 -13.99 21.14 -32.03
CA LYS A 95 -13.73 20.38 -30.81
C LYS A 95 -12.57 21.00 -30.04
N LYS A 96 -11.48 21.36 -30.73
CA LYS A 96 -10.34 22.04 -30.11
C LYS A 96 -10.71 23.42 -29.57
N LYS A 97 -11.50 24.24 -30.27
CA LYS A 97 -11.99 25.53 -29.73
C LYS A 97 -12.84 25.32 -28.46
N LYS A 98 -13.70 24.30 -28.42
CA LYS A 98 -14.46 23.93 -27.21
C LYS A 98 -13.54 23.42 -26.10
N ALA A 99 -12.50 22.66 -26.44
CA ALA A 99 -11.50 22.14 -25.53
C ALA A 99 -10.46 23.20 -25.12
N GLU A 100 -10.23 24.26 -25.87
CA GLU A 100 -9.47 25.45 -25.50
C GLU A 100 -10.35 26.28 -24.57
N ILE A 101 -11.62 26.55 -24.86
CA ILE A 101 -12.49 27.23 -23.89
C ILE A 101 -12.65 26.43 -22.58
N SER A 102 -12.68 25.09 -22.66
CA SER A 102 -12.69 24.19 -21.50
C SER A 102 -11.31 23.97 -20.88
N GLY A 103 -10.25 24.12 -21.68
CA GLY A 103 -8.85 23.80 -21.37
C GLY A 103 -8.11 25.02 -20.84
N THR A 104 -8.38 26.22 -21.32
CA THR A 104 -7.93 27.50 -20.75
C THR A 104 -8.39 27.67 -19.30
N LEU A 105 -9.49 27.02 -18.88
CA LEU A 105 -9.92 26.97 -17.47
C LEU A 105 -9.14 25.92 -16.63
N MET A 106 -8.63 24.87 -17.27
CA MET A 106 -7.80 23.80 -16.68
C MET A 106 -6.29 24.13 -16.74
N GLU A 107 -5.88 24.94 -17.71
CA GLU A 107 -4.54 25.40 -18.05
C GLU A 107 -4.20 26.70 -17.30
N LEU A 108 -5.20 27.52 -16.91
CA LEU A 108 -4.99 28.55 -15.87
C LEU A 108 -4.70 27.96 -14.47
N MET A 109 -4.90 26.65 -14.28
CA MET A 109 -4.52 25.95 -13.05
C MET A 109 -3.20 25.17 -13.18
N GLN A 110 -2.55 25.17 -14.34
CA GLN A 110 -1.21 24.61 -14.53
C GLN A 110 -0.19 25.73 -14.85
N PRO A 111 1.02 25.72 -14.27
CA PRO A 111 2.05 26.70 -14.63
C PRO A 111 2.46 26.58 -16.10
N ALA A 112 1.95 27.49 -16.94
CA ALA A 112 1.98 27.42 -18.40
C ALA A 112 3.27 27.99 -19.03
N ALA A 113 4.45 27.42 -18.75
CA ALA A 113 5.69 27.90 -19.38
C ALA A 113 6.67 26.84 -19.93
N ASN A 114 6.49 25.54 -19.69
CA ASN A 114 7.61 24.58 -19.86
C ASN A 114 7.36 23.37 -20.79
N VAL A 115 6.41 23.41 -21.73
CA VAL A 115 6.04 22.16 -22.45
C VAL A 115 6.84 21.93 -23.75
N GLY A 116 7.48 22.94 -24.34
CA GLY A 116 8.03 22.82 -25.71
C GLY A 116 9.55 22.63 -25.87
N LEU A 117 10.39 23.27 -25.06
CA LEU A 117 11.80 23.50 -25.45
C LEU A 117 12.88 22.94 -24.51
N HIS A 118 12.54 22.40 -23.34
CA HIS A 118 13.56 21.93 -22.38
C HIS A 118 13.80 20.42 -22.34
N LYS A 119 13.01 19.58 -23.02
CA LYS A 119 13.14 18.11 -22.83
C LYS A 119 14.49 17.51 -23.29
N LYS A 120 15.17 18.08 -24.29
CA LYS A 120 16.46 17.53 -24.76
C LYS A 120 17.68 18.12 -24.07
N GLU A 121 17.62 19.37 -23.60
CA GLU A 121 18.72 19.99 -22.86
C GLU A 121 18.66 19.61 -21.38
N HIS A 122 17.46 19.48 -20.81
CA HIS A 122 17.27 19.16 -19.40
C HIS A 122 17.80 17.78 -19.03
N ASP A 123 17.81 16.78 -19.92
CA ASP A 123 18.35 15.45 -19.61
C ASP A 123 19.87 15.51 -19.34
N PHE A 124 20.64 16.23 -20.17
CA PHE A 124 22.10 16.37 -19.98
C PHE A 124 22.47 17.21 -18.76
N TYR A 125 21.67 18.23 -18.44
CA TYR A 125 21.88 19.07 -17.27
C TYR A 125 21.38 18.40 -15.98
N SER A 126 20.27 17.65 -16.00
CA SER A 126 19.75 16.93 -14.83
C SER A 126 20.70 15.83 -14.39
N ASP A 127 21.25 15.05 -15.32
CA ASP A 127 22.14 13.94 -14.97
C ASP A 127 23.44 14.43 -14.33
N ARG A 128 24.00 15.54 -14.85
CA ARG A 128 25.22 16.16 -14.28
C ARG A 128 24.95 16.90 -12.96
N LEU A 129 23.77 17.54 -12.80
CA LEU A 129 23.40 18.16 -11.52
C LEU A 129 23.11 17.13 -10.43
N HIS A 130 22.41 16.04 -10.75
CA HIS A 130 22.14 14.95 -9.82
C HIS A 130 23.44 14.31 -9.31
N GLN A 131 24.47 14.26 -10.14
CA GLN A 131 25.77 13.70 -9.77
C GLN A 131 26.66 14.66 -8.97
N GLY A 132 26.52 15.98 -9.16
CA GLY A 132 27.33 16.99 -8.47
C GLY A 132 26.72 17.54 -7.18
N VAL A 133 25.39 17.66 -7.10
CA VAL A 133 24.67 18.21 -5.94
C VAL A 133 23.45 17.34 -5.64
N LYS A 134 23.57 16.50 -4.60
CA LYS A 134 22.43 15.69 -4.13
C LYS A 134 21.29 16.60 -3.69
N ARG A 135 20.05 16.25 -4.08
CA ARG A 135 18.86 16.98 -3.64
C ARG A 135 18.63 16.76 -2.15
N ASP A 136 18.11 17.77 -1.45
CA ASP A 136 17.74 17.65 -0.02
C ASP A 136 16.81 16.47 0.28
N ALA A 137 15.89 16.14 -0.63
CA ALA A 137 15.00 14.99 -0.48
C ALA A 137 15.76 13.65 -0.50
N GLU A 138 16.82 13.57 -1.31
CA GLU A 138 17.65 12.38 -1.45
C GLU A 138 18.59 12.21 -0.25
N LEU A 139 19.16 13.33 0.24
CA LEU A 139 19.89 13.37 1.51
C LEU A 139 19.01 12.95 2.69
N LYS A 140 17.78 13.46 2.78
CA LYS A 140 16.81 13.06 3.81
C LYS A 140 16.48 11.57 3.71
N LEU A 141 16.25 11.05 2.50
CA LEU A 141 15.97 9.63 2.30
C LEU A 141 17.15 8.75 2.68
N GLN A 142 18.38 9.16 2.33
CA GLN A 142 19.60 8.45 2.70
C GLN A 142 19.78 8.39 4.23
N ASN A 143 19.58 9.52 4.92
CA ASN A 143 19.66 9.57 6.39
C ASN A 143 18.58 8.71 7.05
N ILE A 144 17.36 8.67 6.48
CA ILE A 144 16.29 7.80 6.96
C ILE A 144 16.68 6.33 6.79
N SER A 145 17.22 5.95 5.62
CA SER A 145 17.66 4.58 5.34
C SER A 145 18.74 4.13 6.32
N GLN A 146 19.77 4.95 6.53
CA GLN A 146 20.86 4.68 7.47
C GLN A 146 20.34 4.50 8.89
N HIS A 147 19.43 5.37 9.33
CA HIS A 147 18.82 5.25 10.66
C HIS A 147 18.07 3.93 10.87
N TYR A 148 17.32 3.47 9.86
CA TYR A 148 16.60 2.20 9.95
C TYR A 148 17.55 1.00 9.86
N GLU A 149 18.61 1.09 9.07
CA GLU A 149 19.65 0.04 8.97
C GLU A 149 20.40 -0.12 10.29
N GLU A 150 20.84 0.98 10.91
CA GLU A 150 21.43 0.98 12.26
C GLU A 150 20.49 0.40 13.31
N LYS A 151 19.20 0.75 13.23
CA LYS A 151 18.18 0.24 14.16
C LYS A 151 17.95 -1.26 13.99
N CYS A 152 17.99 -1.77 12.74
CA CYS A 152 17.96 -3.20 12.46
C CYS A 152 19.19 -3.92 13.00
N GLN A 153 20.38 -3.32 12.83
CA GLN A 153 21.63 -3.83 13.39
C GLN A 153 21.56 -3.95 14.92
N GLN A 154 21.12 -2.88 15.60
CA GLN A 154 20.96 -2.88 17.06
C GLN A 154 19.96 -3.94 17.55
N LEU A 155 18.86 -4.17 16.84
CA LEU A 155 17.92 -5.23 17.17
C LEU A 155 18.53 -6.62 17.00
N SER A 156 19.28 -6.83 15.91
CA SER A 156 20.02 -8.07 15.66
C SER A 156 21.04 -8.35 16.76
N ASP A 157 21.82 -7.34 17.16
CA ASP A 157 22.80 -7.47 18.26
C ASP A 157 22.11 -7.75 19.60
N ARG A 158 20.97 -7.10 19.87
CA ARG A 158 20.19 -7.31 21.09
C ARG A 158 19.58 -8.72 21.14
N LEU A 159 19.12 -9.25 20.01
CA LEU A 159 18.62 -10.63 19.87
C LEU A 159 19.75 -11.66 20.00
N GLY A 160 20.89 -11.40 19.36
CA GLY A 160 22.11 -12.23 19.47
C GLY A 160 22.61 -12.37 20.91
N MET A 161 22.41 -11.36 21.75
CA MET A 161 22.77 -11.39 23.17
C MET A 161 21.68 -12.00 24.09
N THR A 162 20.42 -12.04 23.68
CA THR A 162 19.33 -12.60 24.52
C THR A 162 19.15 -14.11 24.37
N LEU A 163 19.44 -14.67 23.19
CA LEU A 163 19.35 -16.11 22.91
C LEU A 163 20.23 -17.00 23.84
N PRO A 164 21.51 -16.68 24.10
CA PRO A 164 22.36 -17.52 24.96
C PRO A 164 21.95 -17.50 26.45
N LEU A 165 21.42 -16.38 26.94
CA LEU A 165 21.05 -16.18 28.35
C LEU A 165 19.73 -16.84 28.74
N GLN A 166 18.78 -16.94 27.80
CA GLN A 166 17.49 -17.60 28.03
C GLN A 166 17.63 -19.13 27.97
N GLN A 167 18.47 -19.64 27.07
CA GLN A 167 18.75 -21.09 26.95
C GLN A 167 19.55 -21.63 28.16
N LYS A 168 20.56 -20.87 28.65
CA LYS A 168 21.28 -21.21 29.90
C LYS A 168 20.37 -21.19 31.14
N ARG A 169 19.42 -20.25 31.22
CA ARG A 169 18.46 -20.20 32.33
C ARG A 169 17.50 -21.39 32.33
N GLN A 170 17.03 -21.84 31.16
CA GLN A 170 16.17 -23.03 31.07
C GLN A 170 16.91 -24.32 31.46
N LEU A 171 18.19 -24.46 31.06
CA LEU A 171 19.02 -25.61 31.44
C LEU A 171 19.25 -25.66 32.97
N GLY A 172 19.62 -24.52 33.57
CA GLY A 172 19.84 -24.42 35.02
C GLY A 172 18.58 -24.74 35.85
N VAL A 173 17.40 -24.31 35.40
CA VAL A 173 16.12 -24.64 36.07
C VAL A 173 15.77 -26.13 35.95
N GLN A 174 16.19 -26.80 34.87
CA GLN A 174 16.00 -28.24 34.71
C GLN A 174 16.94 -29.04 35.62
N ASP A 175 18.20 -28.64 35.71
CA ASP A 175 19.19 -29.27 36.59
C ASP A 175 18.84 -29.07 38.07
N GLU A 176 18.32 -27.90 38.45
CA GLU A 176 17.85 -27.62 39.81
C GLU A 176 16.64 -28.50 40.20
N LYS A 177 15.71 -28.73 39.26
CA LYS A 177 14.59 -29.67 39.47
C LYS A 177 15.07 -31.13 39.59
N ARG A 178 16.09 -31.53 38.82
CA ARG A 178 16.70 -32.88 38.94
C ARG A 178 17.35 -33.07 40.31
N LEU A 179 18.12 -32.09 40.78
CA LEU A 179 18.77 -32.13 42.10
C LEU A 179 17.74 -32.22 43.23
N LYS A 180 16.67 -31.42 43.18
CA LYS A 180 15.57 -31.48 44.17
C LYS A 180 14.84 -32.82 44.18
N ASN A 181 14.70 -33.48 43.03
CA ASN A 181 14.10 -34.81 42.96
C ASN A 181 15.03 -35.90 43.51
N ILE A 182 16.34 -35.79 43.25
CA ILE A 182 17.35 -36.70 43.82
C ILE A 182 17.38 -36.55 45.33
N GLU A 183 17.39 -35.31 45.85
CA GLU A 183 17.36 -35.03 47.28
C GLU A 183 16.13 -35.64 47.97
N LYS A 184 14.94 -35.46 47.38
CA LYS A 184 13.70 -36.09 47.87
C LYS A 184 13.80 -37.62 47.87
N THR A 185 14.39 -38.20 46.83
CA THR A 185 14.57 -39.66 46.74
C THR A 185 15.48 -40.15 47.86
N VAL A 186 16.64 -39.52 48.05
CA VAL A 186 17.59 -39.84 49.12
C VAL A 186 16.94 -39.71 50.50
N GLN A 187 16.19 -38.63 50.76
CA GLN A 187 15.47 -38.45 52.02
C GLN A 187 14.44 -39.57 52.26
N THR A 188 13.72 -40.01 51.24
CA THR A 188 12.78 -41.13 51.37
C THR A 188 13.49 -42.46 51.63
N GLU A 189 14.66 -42.69 51.04
CA GLU A 189 15.44 -43.90 51.31
C GLU A 189 16.02 -43.93 52.72
N ILE A 190 16.53 -42.79 53.20
CA ILE A 190 17.00 -42.63 54.59
C ILE A 190 15.87 -42.89 55.56
N ALA A 191 14.68 -42.29 55.35
CA ALA A 191 13.52 -42.54 56.20
C ALA A 191 13.11 -44.02 56.21
N LYS A 192 13.11 -44.69 55.04
CA LYS A 192 12.87 -46.13 54.93
C LYS A 192 13.92 -46.96 55.66
N PHE A 193 15.19 -46.54 55.62
CA PHE A 193 16.28 -47.22 56.32
C PHE A 193 16.17 -47.06 57.84
N GLU A 194 15.90 -45.85 58.33
CA GLU A 194 15.68 -45.60 59.76
C GLU A 194 14.48 -46.38 60.31
N THR A 195 13.40 -46.47 59.52
CA THR A 195 12.22 -47.26 59.88
C THR A 195 12.57 -48.74 59.98
N ARG A 196 13.36 -49.28 59.03
CA ARG A 196 13.86 -50.67 59.07
C ARG A 196 14.81 -50.92 60.24
N ARG A 197 15.67 -49.96 60.58
CA ARG A 197 16.58 -50.04 61.74
C ARG A 197 15.80 -50.05 63.06
N LYS A 198 14.74 -49.25 63.18
CA LYS A 198 13.88 -49.18 64.37
C LYS A 198 13.00 -50.44 64.56
N LEU A 199 12.84 -51.24 63.51
CA LEU A 199 12.11 -52.52 63.55
C LEU A 199 13.01 -53.73 63.89
N LEU A 200 14.33 -53.52 64.08
CA LEU A 200 15.24 -54.58 64.50
C LEU A 200 15.27 -54.67 66.05
N PRO A 201 14.84 -55.78 66.68
CA PRO A 201 14.85 -55.93 68.13
C PRO A 201 16.28 -56.06 68.66
N TYR A 202 16.55 -55.38 69.78
CA TYR A 202 17.80 -55.41 70.53
C TYR A 202 18.30 -56.83 70.79
N GLY A 203 19.55 -57.11 70.39
CA GLY A 203 20.22 -58.37 70.67
C GLY A 203 21.74 -58.26 70.52
N LEU A 204 22.40 -58.22 71.67
CA LEU A 204 23.80 -58.56 71.95
C LEU A 204 24.89 -57.47 71.83
N ALA A 205 25.49 -57.23 73.00
CA ALA A 205 26.67 -56.42 73.25
C ALA A 205 27.97 -57.12 72.82
N SER A 206 29.01 -56.30 72.58
CA SER A 206 30.46 -56.53 72.64
C SER A 206 31.03 -57.94 72.50
N LEU A 207 31.94 -58.15 71.53
CA LEU A 207 33.38 -58.48 71.72
C LEU A 207 34.07 -58.92 70.40
N SER A 208 35.27 -58.37 70.19
CA SER A 208 36.52 -59.00 69.73
C SER A 208 36.66 -59.71 68.35
N SER A 209 37.70 -59.26 67.62
CA SER A 209 38.69 -60.04 66.85
C SER A 209 38.32 -60.77 65.54
N GLY A 210 39.06 -60.42 64.47
CA GLY A 210 39.71 -61.35 63.52
C GLY A 210 38.84 -62.06 62.45
N GLN A 211 39.07 -61.67 61.19
CA GLN A 211 39.05 -62.40 59.88
C GLN A 211 38.22 -63.71 59.61
N PRO A 212 37.91 -64.01 58.32
CA PRO A 212 36.77 -64.81 57.80
C PRO A 212 37.16 -66.30 57.51
N PRO A 213 36.50 -67.15 56.66
CA PRO A 213 35.27 -67.07 55.81
C PRO A 213 34.37 -68.36 55.75
N SER A 214 33.36 -68.35 54.88
CA SER A 214 32.76 -69.50 54.10
C SER A 214 31.59 -70.31 54.71
N GLY A 215 30.57 -70.63 53.88
CA GLY A 215 29.62 -71.72 54.15
C GLY A 215 28.23 -71.57 53.53
N ASP A 216 28.03 -72.20 52.38
CA ASP A 216 26.79 -72.50 51.66
C ASP A 216 25.76 -73.29 52.53
N PHE A 217 24.45 -73.19 52.23
CA PHE A 217 23.47 -74.31 52.29
C PHE A 217 22.02 -73.84 52.01
N SER A 218 21.46 -74.43 50.95
CA SER A 218 20.04 -74.42 50.55
C SER A 218 19.17 -75.29 51.47
N GLN A 219 17.89 -74.94 51.68
CA GLN A 219 16.80 -75.92 51.61
C GLN A 219 15.41 -75.28 51.54
N GLY A 220 14.64 -75.64 50.51
CA GLY A 220 13.21 -75.36 50.42
C GLY A 220 12.37 -76.40 51.16
N PHE A 221 11.13 -76.03 51.47
CA PHE A 221 10.04 -76.94 51.76
C PHE A 221 8.73 -76.34 51.24
N GLU A 222 8.15 -76.95 50.22
CA GLU A 222 6.75 -76.82 49.84
C GLU A 222 5.98 -78.07 50.28
N VAL A 223 4.78 -77.92 50.86
CA VAL A 223 3.63 -78.84 50.69
C VAL A 223 2.30 -78.13 51.07
N PRO A 224 1.10 -78.64 50.70
CA PRO A 224 0.08 -77.86 50.00
C PRO A 224 -1.28 -77.90 50.73
N GLY A 225 -2.32 -77.24 50.19
CA GLY A 225 -3.69 -77.60 50.60
C GLY A 225 -4.75 -76.52 50.46
N SER A 226 -5.37 -76.46 49.28
CA SER A 226 -6.83 -76.49 49.05
C SER A 226 -7.82 -75.55 49.81
N GLY A 227 -7.38 -74.58 50.60
CA GLY A 227 -8.24 -73.56 51.23
C GLY A 227 -8.24 -72.20 50.52
N ALA A 228 -7.26 -71.94 49.66
CA ALA A 228 -7.00 -70.61 49.11
C ALA A 228 -7.96 -70.19 47.97
N LYS A 229 -8.63 -71.15 47.30
CA LYS A 229 -9.31 -70.89 46.02
C LYS A 229 -10.61 -70.08 46.13
N LEU A 230 -11.32 -70.15 47.27
CA LEU A 230 -12.56 -69.37 47.52
C LEU A 230 -12.29 -67.98 48.13
N THR A 231 -11.24 -67.83 48.93
CA THR A 231 -10.77 -66.53 49.47
C THR A 231 -10.02 -65.69 48.42
N LEU A 232 -9.42 -66.30 47.40
CA LEU A 232 -8.79 -65.61 46.26
C LEU A 232 -9.80 -64.90 45.35
N GLN A 233 -11.00 -65.45 45.14
CA GLN A 233 -12.02 -64.82 44.28
C GLN A 233 -12.65 -63.57 44.91
N SER A 234 -12.89 -63.59 46.24
CA SER A 234 -13.44 -62.46 46.99
C SER A 234 -12.45 -61.30 47.10
N ASN A 235 -11.16 -61.60 47.30
CA ASN A 235 -10.09 -60.60 47.27
C ASN A 235 -9.85 -60.04 45.86
N SER A 236 -10.09 -60.83 44.81
CA SER A 236 -9.93 -60.38 43.42
C SER A 236 -10.87 -59.22 43.05
N LYS A 237 -12.16 -59.29 43.43
CA LYS A 237 -13.13 -58.21 43.19
C LYS A 237 -12.77 -56.93 43.96
N TYR A 238 -12.41 -57.06 45.23
CA TYR A 238 -11.98 -55.91 46.05
C TYR A 238 -10.73 -55.21 45.49
N ILE A 239 -9.75 -55.99 45.02
CA ILE A 239 -8.53 -55.45 44.39
C ILE A 239 -8.85 -54.79 43.04
N GLN A 240 -9.83 -55.30 42.28
CA GLN A 240 -10.33 -54.66 41.06
C GLN A 240 -10.99 -53.30 41.36
N ASP A 241 -11.84 -53.22 42.39
CA ASP A 241 -12.48 -51.95 42.79
C ASP A 241 -11.46 -50.89 43.27
N ILE A 242 -10.35 -51.32 43.88
CA ILE A 242 -9.26 -50.41 44.25
C ILE A 242 -8.55 -49.90 43.01
N ARG A 243 -8.25 -50.77 42.04
CA ARG A 243 -7.63 -50.38 40.77
C ARG A 243 -8.51 -49.41 40.00
N GLN A 244 -9.80 -49.71 39.89
CA GLN A 244 -10.78 -48.83 39.24
C GLN A 244 -10.83 -47.45 39.94
N ARG A 245 -10.92 -47.41 41.27
CA ARG A 245 -10.92 -46.14 42.02
C ARG A 245 -9.62 -45.35 41.86
N LEU A 246 -8.48 -46.02 41.74
CA LEU A 246 -7.20 -45.37 41.48
C LEU A 246 -7.15 -44.79 40.06
N GLU A 247 -7.68 -45.51 39.08
CA GLU A 247 -7.74 -45.10 37.68
C GLU A 247 -8.72 -43.93 37.47
N GLU A 248 -9.90 -43.98 38.08
CA GLU A 248 -10.86 -42.86 38.12
C GLU A 248 -10.26 -41.62 38.79
N LYS A 249 -9.54 -41.79 39.92
CA LYS A 249 -8.84 -40.69 40.59
C LYS A 249 -7.69 -40.15 39.76
N ALA A 250 -6.96 -40.99 39.03
CA ALA A 250 -5.91 -40.57 38.12
C ALA A 250 -6.50 -39.75 36.97
N ALA A 251 -7.56 -40.23 36.33
CA ALA A 251 -8.28 -39.52 35.29
C ALA A 251 -8.86 -38.18 35.78
N ALA A 252 -9.41 -38.14 37.01
CA ALA A 252 -9.92 -36.90 37.61
C ALA A 252 -8.81 -35.86 37.86
N ARG A 253 -7.60 -36.30 38.26
CA ARG A 253 -6.43 -35.42 38.41
C ARG A 253 -5.96 -34.89 37.06
N GLU A 254 -5.85 -35.77 36.06
CA GLU A 254 -5.44 -35.39 34.72
C GLU A 254 -6.41 -34.39 34.09
N GLN A 255 -7.73 -34.59 34.28
CA GLN A 255 -8.73 -33.61 33.85
C GLN A 255 -8.62 -32.28 34.59
N LYS A 256 -8.35 -32.30 35.90
CA LYS A 256 -8.16 -31.07 36.69
C LYS A 256 -6.93 -30.30 36.21
N GLU A 257 -5.82 -30.99 35.96
CA GLU A 257 -4.58 -30.42 35.43
C GLU A 257 -4.82 -29.82 34.04
N LYS A 258 -5.49 -30.55 33.13
CA LYS A 258 -5.90 -30.02 31.82
C LYS A 258 -6.76 -28.76 31.91
N ARG A 259 -7.65 -28.65 32.90
CA ARG A 259 -8.47 -27.43 33.11
C ARG A 259 -7.61 -26.27 33.60
N GLN A 260 -6.68 -26.54 34.52
CA GLN A 260 -5.74 -25.54 35.04
C GLN A 260 -4.81 -25.03 33.93
N ASP A 261 -4.27 -25.93 33.12
CA ASP A 261 -3.41 -25.58 31.99
C ASP A 261 -4.15 -24.78 30.92
N ARG A 262 -5.38 -25.20 30.57
CA ARG A 262 -6.21 -24.46 29.61
C ARG A 262 -6.53 -23.06 30.11
N PHE A 263 -6.95 -22.93 31.37
CA PHE A 263 -7.24 -21.63 31.97
C PHE A 263 -6.01 -20.72 31.95
N LEU A 264 -4.84 -21.23 32.34
CA LEU A 264 -3.60 -20.46 32.35
C LEU A 264 -3.20 -19.99 30.95
N VAL A 265 -3.27 -20.89 29.96
CA VAL A 265 -3.00 -20.55 28.55
C VAL A 265 -3.98 -19.52 28.03
N GLU A 266 -5.26 -19.63 28.37
CA GLU A 266 -6.29 -18.68 27.96
C GLU A 266 -6.07 -17.29 28.59
N GLN A 267 -5.67 -17.22 29.86
CA GLN A 267 -5.30 -15.95 30.51
C GLN A 267 -4.08 -15.30 29.85
N LEU A 268 -3.04 -16.09 29.55
CA LEU A 268 -1.84 -15.58 28.88
C LEU A 268 -2.17 -15.07 27.46
N LYS A 269 -2.99 -15.82 26.70
CA LYS A 269 -3.45 -15.40 25.38
C LYS A 269 -4.30 -14.12 25.44
N ALA A 270 -5.17 -14.00 26.43
CA ALA A 270 -5.99 -12.79 26.60
C ALA A 270 -5.12 -11.57 26.88
N GLN A 271 -4.10 -11.70 27.72
CA GLN A 271 -3.14 -10.62 27.99
C GLN A 271 -2.33 -10.28 26.73
N GLU A 272 -1.82 -11.28 26.02
CA GLU A 272 -1.06 -11.07 24.78
C GLU A 272 -1.89 -10.34 23.72
N ALA A 273 -3.14 -10.77 23.52
CA ALA A 273 -4.07 -10.11 22.60
C ALA A 273 -4.37 -8.66 23.01
N GLN A 274 -4.49 -8.39 24.32
CA GLN A 274 -4.68 -7.02 24.81
C GLN A 274 -3.46 -6.14 24.52
N GLU A 275 -2.25 -6.66 24.73
CA GLU A 275 -1.02 -5.93 24.41
C GLU A 275 -0.86 -5.71 22.90
N GLU A 276 -1.22 -6.70 22.08
CA GLU A 276 -1.21 -6.59 20.62
C GLU A 276 -2.18 -5.52 20.14
N ALA A 277 -3.42 -5.51 20.63
CA ALA A 277 -4.40 -4.49 20.32
C ALA A 277 -3.92 -3.07 20.70
N GLN A 278 -3.23 -2.92 21.85
CA GLN A 278 -2.64 -1.63 22.23
C GLN A 278 -1.52 -1.19 21.26
N ARG A 279 -0.67 -2.12 20.80
CA ARG A 279 0.38 -1.84 19.82
C ARG A 279 -0.21 -1.45 18.47
N GLU A 280 -1.25 -2.15 18.02
CA GLU A 280 -2.00 -1.83 16.80
C GLU A 280 -2.63 -0.45 16.88
N GLU A 281 -3.30 -0.12 17.99
CA GLU A 281 -3.93 1.20 18.17
C GLU A 281 -2.89 2.33 18.10
N GLN A 282 -1.73 2.15 18.73
CA GLN A 282 -0.62 3.12 18.63
C GLN A 282 -0.10 3.26 17.20
N LEU A 283 -0.01 2.16 16.46
CA LEU A 283 0.43 2.17 15.07
C LEU A 283 -0.59 2.91 14.19
N VAL A 284 -1.88 2.60 14.33
CA VAL A 284 -2.96 3.29 13.63
C VAL A 284 -2.89 4.78 13.91
N LYS A 285 -2.80 5.21 15.18
CA LYS A 285 -2.67 6.63 15.54
C LYS A 285 -1.48 7.33 14.88
N ARG A 286 -0.35 6.63 14.70
CA ARG A 286 0.84 7.19 14.02
C ARG A 286 0.65 7.26 12.50
N LEU A 287 0.07 6.23 11.90
CA LEU A 287 -0.17 6.14 10.46
C LEU A 287 -1.29 7.08 9.99
N THR A 288 -2.34 7.24 10.78
CA THR A 288 -3.48 8.12 10.47
C THR A 288 -3.28 9.56 10.96
N ARG A 289 -2.12 9.87 11.55
CA ARG A 289 -1.80 11.23 11.98
C ARG A 289 -1.68 12.12 10.75
N GLN A 290 -2.63 13.04 10.60
CA GLN A 290 -2.53 14.06 9.56
C GLN A 290 -1.21 14.82 9.67
N THR A 291 -0.55 15.00 8.53
CA THR A 291 0.69 15.77 8.49
C THR A 291 0.38 17.26 8.66
N GLN A 292 1.32 18.04 9.19
CA GLN A 292 1.15 19.50 9.25
C GLN A 292 0.92 20.11 7.86
N GLN A 293 1.46 19.48 6.81
CA GLN A 293 1.25 19.89 5.43
C GLN A 293 -0.19 19.66 4.98
N GLU A 294 -0.79 18.52 5.28
CA GLU A 294 -2.21 18.24 5.00
C GLU A 294 -3.13 19.24 5.72
N GLN A 295 -2.84 19.55 6.98
CA GLN A 295 -3.60 20.56 7.73
C GLN A 295 -3.48 21.96 7.10
N ARG A 296 -2.28 22.35 6.68
CA ARG A 296 -2.06 23.63 5.97
C ARG A 296 -2.83 23.66 4.65
N LEU A 297 -2.77 22.59 3.86
CA LEU A 297 -3.50 22.46 2.61
C LEU A 297 -5.01 22.53 2.84
N ALA A 298 -5.55 21.86 3.86
CA ALA A 298 -6.96 21.91 4.21
C ALA A 298 -7.42 23.34 4.56
N THR A 299 -6.64 24.06 5.36
CA THR A 299 -6.92 25.47 5.72
C THR A 299 -6.89 26.38 4.49
N GLN A 300 -5.87 26.24 3.63
CA GLN A 300 -5.79 27.01 2.38
C GLN A 300 -6.98 26.73 1.45
N LEU A 301 -7.37 25.46 1.32
CA LEU A 301 -8.49 25.06 0.47
C LEU A 301 -9.81 25.64 1.00
N LEU A 302 -9.99 25.66 2.32
CA LEU A 302 -11.14 26.31 2.95
C LEU A 302 -11.17 27.83 2.67
N GLN A 303 -10.02 28.50 2.80
CA GLN A 303 -9.91 29.93 2.49
C GLN A 303 -10.27 30.23 1.03
N VAL A 304 -9.77 29.45 0.08
CA VAL A 304 -10.08 29.60 -1.35
C VAL A 304 -11.57 29.39 -1.62
N ARG A 305 -12.21 28.41 -0.97
CA ARG A 305 -13.67 28.19 -1.09
C ARG A 305 -14.46 29.42 -0.63
N VAL A 306 -14.13 29.95 0.55
CA VAL A 306 -14.79 31.15 1.09
C VAL A 306 -14.61 32.34 0.14
N GLN A 307 -13.39 32.58 -0.36
CA GLN A 307 -13.12 33.66 -1.31
C GLN A 307 -13.91 33.49 -2.61
N LYS A 308 -13.97 32.27 -3.15
CA LYS A 308 -14.75 31.95 -4.36
C LYS A 308 -16.24 32.24 -4.17
N ASP A 309 -16.79 31.95 -3.00
CA ASP A 309 -18.19 32.23 -2.70
C ASP A 309 -18.46 33.73 -2.61
N VAL A 310 -17.53 34.50 -2.05
CA VAL A 310 -17.61 35.97 -2.07
C VAL A 310 -17.58 36.50 -3.50
N LEU A 311 -16.68 36.02 -4.35
CA LEU A 311 -16.63 36.43 -5.77
C LEU A 311 -17.91 36.08 -6.53
N ARG A 312 -18.48 34.89 -6.29
CA ARG A 312 -19.78 34.49 -6.85
C ARG A 312 -20.89 35.44 -6.43
N LYS A 313 -20.99 35.75 -5.14
CA LYS A 313 -21.99 36.70 -4.60
C LYS A 313 -21.80 38.10 -5.21
N ASN A 314 -20.57 38.59 -5.29
CA ASN A 314 -20.26 39.89 -5.89
C ASN A 314 -20.62 39.95 -7.37
N ARG A 315 -20.40 38.87 -8.12
CA ARG A 315 -20.80 38.78 -9.53
C ARG A 315 -22.32 38.85 -9.66
N LEU A 316 -23.06 38.03 -8.91
CA LEU A 316 -24.52 38.04 -8.92
C LEU A 316 -25.08 39.41 -8.55
N PHE A 317 -24.50 40.04 -7.53
CA PHE A 317 -24.88 41.38 -7.11
C PHE A 317 -24.69 42.41 -8.22
N ARG A 318 -23.54 42.41 -8.91
CA ARG A 318 -23.29 43.32 -10.06
C ARG A 318 -24.25 43.06 -11.21
N GLU A 319 -24.52 41.79 -11.53
CA GLU A 319 -25.47 41.42 -12.58
C GLU A 319 -26.88 41.93 -12.27
N GLN A 320 -27.33 41.84 -11.00
CA GLN A 320 -28.59 42.41 -10.55
C GLN A 320 -28.62 43.93 -10.69
N GLN A 321 -27.56 44.63 -10.28
CA GLN A 321 -27.45 46.09 -10.42
C GLN A 321 -27.54 46.52 -11.89
N TYR A 322 -26.86 45.81 -12.80
CA TYR A 322 -26.95 46.12 -14.23
C TYR A 322 -28.33 45.83 -14.83
N LYS A 323 -29.00 44.76 -14.38
CA LYS A 323 -30.39 44.48 -14.78
C LYS A 323 -31.32 45.61 -14.37
N GLN A 324 -31.28 46.01 -13.10
CA GLN A 324 -32.10 47.11 -12.58
C GLN A 324 -31.82 48.44 -13.30
N ARG A 325 -30.56 48.70 -13.68
CA ARG A 325 -30.23 49.90 -14.46
C ARG A 325 -30.82 49.83 -15.86
N ARG A 326 -30.68 48.70 -16.57
CA ARG A 326 -31.29 48.51 -17.90
C ARG A 326 -32.81 48.63 -17.87
N GLU A 327 -33.47 48.08 -16.85
CA GLU A 327 -34.92 48.18 -16.68
C GLU A 327 -35.36 49.64 -16.50
N ARG A 328 -34.63 50.41 -15.69
CA ARG A 328 -34.88 51.86 -15.52
C ARG A 328 -34.64 52.64 -16.80
N ASP A 329 -33.50 52.43 -17.45
CA ASP A 329 -33.16 53.11 -18.71
C ASP A 329 -34.23 52.80 -19.79
N PHE A 330 -34.76 51.57 -19.79
CA PHE A 330 -35.85 51.15 -20.67
C PHE A 330 -37.18 51.85 -20.34
N GLN A 331 -37.55 51.94 -19.07
CA GLN A 331 -38.74 52.68 -18.63
C GLN A 331 -38.64 54.17 -18.97
N GLU A 332 -37.49 54.80 -18.71
CA GLU A 332 -37.26 56.20 -19.05
C GLU A 332 -37.34 56.45 -20.56
N ALA A 333 -36.86 55.50 -21.38
CA ALA A 333 -37.00 55.58 -22.84
C ALA A 333 -38.47 55.54 -23.27
N LEU A 334 -39.28 54.64 -22.69
CA LEU A 334 -40.73 54.57 -22.97
C LEU A 334 -41.45 55.85 -22.55
N GLU A 335 -41.12 56.41 -21.38
CA GLU A 335 -41.70 57.67 -20.90
C GLU A 335 -41.36 58.84 -21.83
N ARG A 336 -40.12 58.91 -22.33
CA ARG A 336 -39.69 59.93 -23.32
C ARG A 336 -40.42 59.79 -24.65
N GLU A 337 -40.66 58.57 -25.12
CA GLU A 337 -41.43 58.32 -26.34
C GLU A 337 -42.91 58.66 -26.16
N ALA A 338 -43.49 58.44 -24.98
CA ALA A 338 -44.90 58.75 -24.70
C ALA A 338 -45.20 60.26 -24.59
N VAL A 339 -44.20 61.09 -24.28
CA VAL A 339 -44.32 62.57 -24.20
C VAL A 339 -44.10 63.22 -25.56
N ARG A 340 -43.58 62.49 -26.55
CA ARG A 340 -43.30 62.95 -27.91
C ARG A 340 -44.50 62.71 -28.82
#